data_AF-A0A7X1B7L6-F1
#
_entry.id   AF-A0A7X1B7L6-F1
#
_cell.length_a   1.000
_cell.length_b   1.000
_cell.length_c   1.000
_cell.angle_alpha   90.00
_cell.angle_beta   90.00
_cell.angle_gamma   90.00
#
_symmetry.space_group_name_H-M   'P 1'
#
loop_
_entity.id
_entity.type
_entity.pdbx_description
1 polymer ?
#
loop_
_entity_poly.entity_id
_entity_poly.type
_entity_poly.pdbx_seq_one_letter_code
_entity_poly.pdbx_strand_id
1 'polypeptide(L)'
;MITETKSRNSKSCMEWKFNKIAVDEWAKTELATLKTAADMKARTDFILAKLETESWLPKNLSTSIREKCQMIAALFKAGQLTPVNSRDIVEELAAITYPFDELVLRSSTLCQIRTLDLELNDFTYRSGYRELAAS
;
A
#
# COMPACT_ATOMS: atom_id res chain seq x y z
N MET A 1 -0.10 -35.62 -53.75
CA MET A 1 0.42 -34.46 -53.01
C MET A 1 -0.64 -34.05 -52.01
N ILE A 2 -0.41 -34.34 -50.73
CA ILE A 2 -1.36 -34.08 -49.63
C ILE A 2 -0.92 -32.76 -48.99
N THR A 3 -1.77 -31.75 -49.05
CA THR A 3 -1.54 -30.43 -48.44
C THR A 3 -1.89 -30.48 -46.95
N GLU A 4 -0.89 -30.27 -46.10
CA GLU A 4 -1.04 -30.18 -44.65
C GLU A 4 -1.83 -28.92 -44.24
N THR A 5 -2.97 -29.14 -43.58
CA THR A 5 -3.64 -28.16 -42.73
C THR A 5 -2.84 -27.93 -41.45
N LYS A 6 -2.33 -26.72 -41.21
CA LYS A 6 -1.82 -26.28 -39.91
C LYS A 6 -2.79 -25.30 -39.25
N SER A 7 -3.54 -25.83 -38.30
CA SER A 7 -4.07 -25.11 -37.15
C SER A 7 -2.91 -24.64 -36.27
N ARG A 8 -2.87 -23.35 -35.90
CA ARG A 8 -2.19 -22.88 -34.68
C ARG A 8 -2.75 -21.53 -34.23
N ASN A 9 -3.64 -21.64 -33.27
CA ASN A 9 -3.96 -20.67 -32.23
C ASN A 9 -2.66 -20.10 -31.62
N SER A 10 -2.49 -18.77 -31.54
CA SER A 10 -1.63 -18.16 -30.50
C SER A 10 -1.80 -16.63 -30.42
N LYS A 11 -2.58 -16.22 -29.41
CA LYS A 11 -2.32 -15.07 -28.52
C LYS A 11 -1.95 -13.74 -29.20
N SER A 12 -2.98 -12.93 -29.44
CA SER A 12 -2.82 -11.46 -29.41
C SER A 12 -2.44 -11.07 -27.98
N CYS A 13 -1.13 -11.00 -27.73
CA CYS A 13 -0.57 -10.44 -26.52
C CYS A 13 -0.72 -8.92 -26.64
N MET A 14 -1.72 -8.35 -25.96
CA MET A 14 -1.75 -6.90 -25.75
C MET A 14 -0.44 -6.53 -25.04
N GLU A 15 0.44 -5.81 -25.71
CA GLU A 15 1.58 -5.18 -25.06
C GLU A 15 1.04 -4.11 -24.10
N TRP A 16 0.93 -4.48 -22.82
CA TRP A 16 0.73 -3.52 -21.75
C TRP A 16 2.02 -2.72 -21.62
N LYS A 17 2.05 -1.55 -22.26
CA LYS A 17 3.09 -0.55 -22.06
C LYS A 17 2.96 0.01 -20.64
N PHE A 18 3.44 -0.73 -19.65
CA PHE A 18 3.65 -0.22 -18.31
C PHE A 18 4.58 0.98 -18.40
N ASN A 19 4.09 2.11 -17.95
CA ASN A 19 4.77 3.39 -18.02
C ASN A 19 5.99 3.33 -17.09
N LYS A 20 7.17 3.03 -17.66
CA LYS A 20 8.43 2.80 -16.95
C LYS A 20 8.80 3.94 -15.98
N ILE A 21 8.29 5.14 -16.25
CA ILE A 21 8.46 6.35 -15.43
C ILE A 21 7.83 6.20 -14.03
N ALA A 22 6.70 5.51 -13.89
CA ALA A 22 6.07 5.31 -12.58
C ALA A 22 6.91 4.39 -11.68
N VAL A 23 7.53 3.35 -12.26
CA VAL A 23 8.33 2.38 -11.51
C VAL A 23 9.65 2.99 -11.01
N ASP A 24 10.27 3.86 -11.80
CA ASP A 24 11.55 4.50 -11.44
C ASP A 24 11.40 5.60 -10.37
N GLU A 25 10.24 6.26 -10.26
CA GLU A 25 9.93 7.14 -9.12
C GLU A 25 9.63 6.35 -7.84
N TRP A 26 9.02 5.18 -7.96
CA TRP A 26 8.71 4.30 -6.83
C TRP A 26 9.99 3.77 -6.16
N ALA A 27 10.99 3.38 -6.94
CA ALA A 27 12.26 2.86 -6.42
C ALA A 27 13.13 3.91 -5.73
N LYS A 28 12.98 5.20 -6.09
CA LYS A 28 13.74 6.31 -5.46
C LYS A 28 13.15 6.78 -4.14
N THR A 29 11.93 6.38 -3.85
CA THR A 29 11.35 6.57 -2.52
C THR A 29 11.86 5.42 -1.66
N GLU A 30 13.16 5.45 -1.31
CA GLU A 30 13.67 4.55 -0.27
C GLU A 30 12.81 4.76 0.98
N LEU A 31 11.96 3.77 1.22
CA LEU A 31 10.91 3.81 2.22
C LEU A 31 11.57 3.90 3.59
N ALA A 32 11.50 5.08 4.21
CA ALA A 32 11.93 5.26 5.57
C ALA A 32 11.18 4.25 6.46
N THR A 33 11.93 3.36 7.10
CA THR A 33 11.41 2.55 8.21
C THR A 33 10.74 3.50 9.18
N LEU A 34 9.42 3.34 9.39
CA LEU A 34 8.64 4.22 10.26
C LEU A 34 9.22 4.15 11.67
N LYS A 35 9.88 5.23 12.10
CA LYS A 35 10.55 5.30 13.41
C LYS A 35 9.79 6.18 14.38
N THR A 36 8.97 7.09 13.88
CA THR A 36 8.29 8.11 14.68
C THR A 36 6.82 8.30 14.29
N ALA A 37 6.05 8.87 15.21
CA ALA A 37 4.68 9.31 14.96
C ALA A 37 4.59 10.34 13.82
N ALA A 38 5.64 11.14 13.61
CA ALA A 38 5.71 12.10 12.52
C ALA A 38 5.85 11.41 11.15
N ASP A 39 6.65 10.35 11.07
CA ASP A 39 6.78 9.56 9.82
C ASP A 39 5.43 8.92 9.46
N MET A 40 4.72 8.38 10.46
CA MET A 40 3.40 7.80 10.28
C MET A 40 2.39 8.83 9.76
N LYS A 41 2.38 10.03 10.36
CA LYS A 41 1.53 11.13 9.90
C LYS A 41 1.86 11.53 8.47
N ALA A 42 3.13 11.73 8.14
CA ALA A 42 3.58 12.10 6.80
C ALA A 42 3.15 11.05 5.76
N ARG A 43 3.24 9.76 6.12
CA ARG A 43 2.79 8.68 5.24
C ARG A 43 1.28 8.71 5.00
N THR A 44 0.49 8.91 6.04
CA THR A 44 -0.98 9.03 5.88
C THR A 44 -1.38 10.26 5.06
N ASP A 45 -0.65 11.37 5.17
CA ASP A 45 -0.90 12.56 4.35
C ASP A 45 -0.58 12.31 2.88
N PHE A 46 0.49 11.58 2.60
CA PHE A 46 0.82 11.15 1.24
C PHE A 46 -0.28 10.25 0.65
N ILE A 47 -0.76 9.27 1.42
CA ILE A 47 -1.87 8.39 1.01
C ILE A 47 -3.12 9.19 0.67
N LEU A 48 -3.50 10.16 1.51
CA LEU A 48 -4.64 11.05 1.27
C LEU A 48 -4.46 11.90 0.01
N ALA A 49 -3.28 12.49 -0.19
CA ALA A 49 -2.99 13.27 -1.38
C ALA A 49 -3.09 12.42 -2.67
N LYS A 50 -2.61 11.17 -2.64
CA LYS A 50 -2.76 10.25 -3.77
C LYS A 50 -4.21 9.85 -3.99
N LEU A 51 -4.96 9.61 -2.92
CA LEU A 51 -6.38 9.25 -3.00
C LEU A 51 -7.22 10.32 -3.70
N GLU A 52 -6.89 11.60 -3.52
CA GLU A 52 -7.55 12.72 -4.22
C GLU A 52 -7.34 12.68 -5.74
N THR A 53 -6.19 12.17 -6.19
CA THR A 53 -5.87 12.01 -7.62
C THR A 53 -6.45 10.74 -8.23
N GLU A 54 -6.83 9.75 -7.41
CA GLU A 54 -7.32 8.44 -7.83
C GLU A 54 -8.85 8.34 -7.73
N SER A 55 -9.55 9.26 -8.40
CA SER A 55 -11.03 9.33 -8.41
C SER A 55 -11.72 8.11 -9.05
N TRP A 56 -10.95 7.26 -9.73
CA TRP A 56 -11.39 5.99 -10.32
C TRP A 56 -11.51 4.86 -9.29
N LEU A 57 -10.98 5.02 -8.08
CA LEU A 57 -11.17 4.05 -7.00
C LEU A 57 -12.65 4.02 -6.55
N PRO A 58 -13.17 2.84 -6.14
CA PRO A 58 -14.53 2.72 -5.63
C PRO A 58 -14.81 3.70 -4.49
N LYS A 59 -15.93 4.42 -4.55
CA LYS A 59 -16.25 5.48 -3.58
C LYS A 59 -16.27 5.00 -2.13
N ASN A 60 -16.81 3.80 -1.90
CA ASN A 60 -16.83 3.18 -0.58
C ASN A 60 -15.40 2.92 -0.06
N LEU A 61 -14.52 2.39 -0.90
CA LEU A 61 -13.12 2.18 -0.58
C LEU A 61 -12.42 3.50 -0.25
N SER A 62 -12.58 4.52 -1.10
CA SER A 62 -12.00 5.84 -0.89
C SER A 62 -12.49 6.51 0.39
N THR A 63 -13.76 6.36 0.74
CA THR A 63 -14.29 6.87 2.01
C THR A 63 -13.65 6.16 3.20
N SER A 64 -13.59 4.83 3.19
CA SER A 64 -12.97 4.06 4.28
C SER A 64 -11.48 4.38 4.45
N ILE A 65 -10.73 4.51 3.35
CA ILE A 65 -9.32 4.90 3.41
C ILE A 65 -9.18 6.28 4.06
N ARG A 66 -10.01 7.25 3.64
CA ARG A 66 -10.00 8.60 4.18
C ARG A 66 -10.28 8.60 5.69
N GLU A 67 -11.29 7.88 6.13
CA GLU A 67 -11.66 7.79 7.56
C GLU A 67 -10.50 7.26 8.41
N LYS A 68 -9.85 6.16 7.99
CA LYS A 68 -8.72 5.58 8.72
C LYS A 68 -7.51 6.50 8.76
N CYS A 69 -7.18 7.15 7.65
CA CYS A 69 -6.09 8.15 7.63
C CYS A 69 -6.42 9.36 8.53
N GLN A 70 -7.69 9.79 8.57
CA GLN A 70 -8.12 10.87 9.47
C GLN A 70 -8.06 10.47 10.95
N MET A 71 -8.32 9.21 11.30
CA MET A 71 -8.12 8.71 12.66
C MET A 71 -6.66 8.82 13.10
N ILE A 72 -5.70 8.42 12.24
CA ILE A 72 -4.27 8.58 12.52
C ILE A 72 -3.92 10.06 12.69
N ALA A 73 -4.44 10.93 11.82
CA ALA A 73 -4.23 12.37 11.94
C ALA A 73 -4.78 12.96 13.25
N ALA A 74 -5.94 12.49 13.71
CA ALA A 74 -6.55 12.91 14.97
C ALA A 74 -5.70 12.47 16.18
N LEU A 75 -5.25 11.22 16.20
CA LEU A 75 -4.37 10.69 17.25
C LEU A 75 -3.02 11.43 17.28
N PHE A 76 -2.45 11.74 16.11
CA PHE A 76 -1.23 12.54 16.01
C PHE A 76 -1.42 13.93 16.62
N LYS A 77 -2.50 14.62 16.25
CA LYS A 77 -2.83 15.96 16.77
C LYS A 77 -3.06 15.96 18.28
N ALA A 78 -3.61 14.87 18.82
CA ALA A 78 -3.82 14.69 20.25
C ALA A 78 -2.53 14.29 21.02
N GLY A 79 -1.41 14.03 20.33
CA GLY A 79 -0.20 13.49 20.95
C GLY A 79 -0.34 12.05 21.44
N GLN A 80 -1.33 11.32 20.93
CA GLN A 80 -1.71 9.97 21.36
C GLN A 80 -1.39 8.90 20.31
N LEU A 81 -0.71 9.27 19.22
CA LEU A 81 -0.30 8.31 18.20
C LEU A 81 0.84 7.45 18.74
N THR A 82 0.58 6.16 18.89
CA THR A 82 1.55 5.17 19.37
C THR A 82 1.80 4.12 18.30
N PRO A 83 2.92 3.37 18.35
CA PRO A 83 3.14 2.28 17.39
C PRO A 83 2.03 1.24 17.37
N VAL A 84 1.45 0.92 18.54
CA VAL A 84 0.38 -0.09 18.69
C VAL A 84 -0.89 0.36 17.99
N ASN A 85 -1.45 1.53 18.36
CA ASN A 85 -2.68 2.00 17.72
C ASN A 85 -2.50 2.33 16.23
N SER A 86 -1.28 2.73 15.82
CA SER A 86 -0.95 2.93 14.41
C SER A 86 -1.00 1.60 13.65
N ARG A 87 -0.48 0.52 14.25
CA ARG A 87 -0.54 -0.82 13.67
C ARG A 87 -1.97 -1.30 13.52
N ASP A 88 -2.78 -1.17 14.56
CA ASP A 88 -4.19 -1.60 14.55
C ASP A 88 -4.97 -0.90 13.44
N ILE A 89 -4.82 0.43 13.33
CA ILE A 89 -5.52 1.20 12.29
C ILE A 89 -5.03 0.82 10.89
N VAL A 90 -3.72 0.58 10.70
CA VAL A 90 -3.18 0.15 9.40
C VAL A 90 -3.62 -1.25 9.04
N GLU A 91 -3.73 -2.16 10.01
CA GLU A 91 -4.22 -3.52 9.77
C GLU A 91 -5.66 -3.49 9.26
N GLU A 92 -6.53 -2.72 9.93
CA GLU A 92 -7.90 -2.51 9.49
C GLU A 92 -7.95 -1.85 8.09
N LEU A 93 -7.10 -0.85 7.85
CA LEU A 93 -6.99 -0.19 6.56
C LEU A 93 -6.58 -1.17 5.46
N ALA A 94 -5.55 -1.99 5.71
CA ALA A 94 -5.06 -2.98 4.77
C ALA A 94 -6.11 -4.07 4.47
N ALA A 95 -6.82 -4.54 5.50
CA ALA A 95 -7.90 -5.51 5.36
C ALA A 95 -9.02 -5.03 4.42
N ILE A 96 -9.37 -3.74 4.48
CA ILE A 96 -10.35 -3.12 3.58
C ILE A 96 -9.84 -3.06 2.14
N THR A 97 -8.53 -2.98 1.92
CA THR A 97 -7.93 -2.93 0.59
C THR A 97 -7.71 -4.28 -0.08
N TYR A 98 -7.62 -5.39 0.66
CA TYR A 98 -7.31 -6.71 0.07
C TYR A 98 -8.30 -7.24 -0.98
N PRO A 99 -9.62 -6.98 -0.89
CA PRO A 99 -10.54 -7.31 -1.96
C PRO A 99 -10.21 -6.63 -3.30
N PHE A 100 -9.35 -5.61 -3.30
CA PHE A 100 -8.93 -4.82 -4.46
C PHE A 100 -7.47 -5.08 -4.85
N ASP A 101 -6.91 -6.24 -4.50
CA ASP A 101 -5.49 -6.59 -4.74
C ASP A 101 -5.07 -6.44 -6.22
N GLU A 102 -5.97 -6.74 -7.15
CA GLU A 102 -5.75 -6.55 -8.59
C GLU A 102 -5.49 -5.08 -9.00
N LEU A 103 -5.93 -4.12 -8.18
CA LEU A 103 -5.75 -2.69 -8.40
C LEU A 103 -4.45 -2.16 -7.79
N VAL A 104 -3.77 -2.92 -6.92
CA VAL A 104 -2.58 -2.47 -6.17
C VAL A 104 -1.44 -2.03 -7.10
N LEU A 105 -1.22 -2.74 -8.21
CA LEU A 105 -0.20 -2.39 -9.19
C LEU A 105 -0.54 -1.12 -10.00
N ARG A 106 -1.78 -0.66 -9.93
CA ARG A 106 -2.29 0.51 -10.67
C ARG A 106 -2.58 1.72 -9.77
N SER A 107 -2.77 1.50 -8.47
CA SER A 107 -3.06 2.52 -7.47
C SER A 107 -1.85 2.77 -6.58
N SER A 108 -1.36 4.01 -6.61
CA SER A 108 -0.36 4.47 -5.66
C SER A 108 -0.91 4.43 -4.24
N THR A 109 -2.18 4.78 -4.03
CA THR A 109 -2.82 4.71 -2.70
C THR A 109 -2.80 3.29 -2.14
N LEU A 110 -3.27 2.29 -2.90
CA LEU A 110 -3.35 0.91 -2.43
C LEU A 110 -1.96 0.29 -2.26
N CYS A 111 -1.01 0.60 -3.15
CA CYS A 111 0.38 0.18 -3.00
C CYS A 111 0.99 0.72 -1.69
N GLN A 112 0.79 2.01 -1.39
CA GLN A 112 1.34 2.61 -0.18
C GLN A 112 0.74 2.01 1.09
N ILE A 113 -0.56 1.71 1.09
CA ILE A 113 -1.21 1.01 2.21
C ILE A 113 -0.62 -0.38 2.40
N ARG A 114 -0.41 -1.14 1.32
CA ARG A 114 0.19 -2.48 1.36
C ARG A 114 1.62 -2.45 1.90
N THR A 115 2.41 -1.51 1.42
CA THR A 115 3.77 -1.28 1.88
C THR A 115 3.80 -0.91 3.36
N LEU A 116 2.92 -0.01 3.79
CA LEU A 116 2.79 0.42 5.18
C LEU A 116 2.45 -0.74 6.13
N ASP A 117 1.53 -1.62 5.72
CA ASP A 117 1.19 -2.84 6.49
C ASP A 117 2.38 -3.78 6.64
N LEU A 118 3.16 -4.00 5.57
CA LEU A 118 4.35 -4.84 5.59
C LEU A 118 5.47 -4.23 6.46
N GLU A 119 5.70 -2.92 6.37
CA GLU A 119 6.68 -2.20 7.19
C GLU A 119 6.38 -2.32 8.68
N LEU A 120 5.10 -2.16 9.06
CA LEU A 120 4.69 -2.28 10.46
C LEU A 120 4.70 -3.74 10.95
N ASN A 121 4.39 -4.71 10.09
CA ASN A 121 4.56 -6.13 10.41
C ASN A 121 6.03 -6.50 10.67
N ASP A 122 6.97 -6.05 9.84
CA ASP A 122 8.41 -6.30 10.05
C ASP A 122 8.92 -5.62 11.34
N PHE A 123 8.43 -4.41 11.64
CA PHE A 123 8.78 -3.69 12.87
C PHE A 123 8.34 -4.44 14.14
N THR A 124 7.11 -4.96 14.16
CA THR A 124 6.59 -5.74 15.30
C THR A 124 7.34 -7.07 15.48
N TYR A 125 7.63 -7.77 14.38
CA TYR A 125 8.39 -9.02 14.40
C TYR A 125 9.82 -8.83 14.93
N ARG A 126 10.53 -7.78 14.49
CA ARG A 126 11.90 -7.48 14.94
C ARG A 126 11.95 -6.98 16.39
N SER A 127 10.94 -6.25 16.83
CA SER A 127 10.88 -5.73 18.20
C SER A 127 10.61 -6.85 19.21
N GLY A 128 9.74 -7.82 18.89
CA GLY A 128 9.49 -8.98 19.73
C GLY A 128 10.71 -9.90 19.91
N TYR A 129 11.57 -10.04 18.89
CA TYR A 129 12.82 -10.80 19.01
C TYR A 129 13.87 -10.10 19.88
N ARG A 130 13.89 -8.76 19.93
CA ARG A 130 14.86 -8.02 20.76
C ARG A 130 14.60 -8.20 22.26
N GLU A 131 13.33 -8.31 22.67
CA GLU A 131 12.98 -8.54 24.08
C GLU A 131 13.27 -9.98 24.51
N LEU A 132 13.06 -10.96 23.62
CA LEU A 132 13.40 -12.36 23.88
C LEU A 132 14.91 -12.64 23.89
N ALA A 133 15.70 -11.91 23.10
CA ALA A 133 17.16 -12.06 23.09
C ALA A 133 17.86 -11.31 24.24
N ALA A 134 17.13 -10.48 24.99
CA ALA A 134 17.61 -9.75 26.16
C ALA A 134 17.19 -10.39 27.50
N SER A 135 16.47 -11.52 27.45
CA SER A 135 16.05 -12.34 28.60
C SER A 135 16.91 -13.59 28.72
#